data_AF-A0A8T4UMC9-F1
#
_entry.id   AF-A0A8T4UMC9-F1
#
_cell.length_a   1.000
_cell.length_b   1.000
_cell.length_c   1.000
_cell.angle_alpha   90.00
_cell.angle_beta   90.00
_cell.angle_gamma   90.00
#
_symmetry.space_group_name_H-M   'P 1'
#
loop_
_entity.id
_entity.type
_entity.pdbx_description
1 polymer ?
#
loop_
_entity_poly.entity_id
_entity_poly.type
_entity_poly.pdbx_seq_one_letter_code
_entity_poly.pdbx_strand_id
1 'polypeptide(L)'
;MPLKDTVIETGVDRLISLIEKKKEISITEAAKILTMPKVVVEEWASFLEEEGVITIEYKFSNAILKLRKVSEKDMQRKTKEFVGKKEGFVRELESTLGYIDKEMGGLGKMRKEFDELAKEVQQQVQHIEDEFKTLEKFEKLKNDLDKEIVTQEQGLKDDVQRINRELDGKKKEYEQLIKTLETDEVHLDEEKVQAASLIKEEDLLTKELDRVTAWIDSIRKKIGDEKGRIHDAEGHMDGLKQYGEKIKLDIQKKEDSLSELINRSKSQEAKIIELQKGILQKFTTERKKMDDDTKFLGALKERFQNAFQKKKKIMELTGTMEQDLSVFRKEFETLIKKAKIIQLTTNDVDVEKHIKELQEKYSSLEQRRRTFEKEVIKLTSWIKQD
;
A
#
# COMPACT_ATOMS: atom_id res chain seq x y z
N MET A 1 -5.69 -59.79 -52.10
CA MET A 1 -4.24 -59.92 -52.36
C MET A 1 -3.52 -59.00 -51.37
N PRO A 2 -2.76 -59.53 -50.40
CA PRO A 2 -2.02 -58.70 -49.46
C PRO A 2 -0.79 -58.11 -50.16
N LEU A 3 -0.59 -56.80 -50.02
CA LEU A 3 0.63 -56.12 -50.44
C LEU A 3 1.78 -56.66 -49.58
N LYS A 4 2.74 -57.34 -50.19
CA LYS A 4 4.01 -57.65 -49.51
C LYS A 4 4.70 -56.31 -49.27
N ASP A 5 4.84 -55.93 -48.01
CA ASP A 5 5.63 -54.78 -47.58
C ASP A 5 6.99 -54.85 -48.27
N THR A 6 7.24 -53.88 -49.14
CA THR A 6 8.46 -53.80 -49.92
C THR A 6 9.53 -53.20 -49.01
N VAL A 7 10.06 -54.03 -48.10
CA VAL A 7 11.18 -53.65 -47.25
C VAL A 7 12.33 -53.26 -48.19
N ILE A 8 12.81 -52.02 -48.06
CA ILE A 8 13.94 -51.53 -48.84
C ILE A 8 15.17 -52.30 -48.37
N GLU A 9 15.56 -53.34 -49.10
CA GLU A 9 16.77 -54.13 -48.81
C GLU A 9 18.02 -53.30 -49.12
N THR A 10 18.85 -53.09 -48.11
CA THR A 10 20.16 -52.47 -48.28
C THR A 10 21.19 -53.48 -48.80
N GLY A 11 22.34 -52.98 -49.27
CA GLY A 11 23.43 -53.86 -49.75
C GLY A 11 23.95 -54.83 -48.68
N VAL A 12 23.93 -54.40 -47.41
CA VAL A 12 24.33 -55.22 -46.25
C VAL A 12 23.32 -56.36 -46.00
N ASP A 13 22.01 -56.09 -46.12
CA ASP A 13 20.97 -57.11 -45.95
C ASP A 13 21.08 -58.23 -46.99
N ARG A 14 21.44 -57.85 -48.23
CA ARG A 14 21.70 -58.81 -49.31
C ARG A 14 22.93 -59.67 -49.03
N LEU A 15 23.98 -59.08 -48.44
CA LEU A 15 25.17 -59.82 -48.02
C LEU A 15 24.85 -60.82 -46.91
N ILE A 16 24.08 -60.42 -45.89
CA ILE A 16 23.65 -61.32 -44.81
C ILE A 16 22.78 -62.45 -45.37
N SER A 17 21.78 -62.12 -46.18
CA SER A 17 20.90 -63.11 -46.84
C SER A 17 21.68 -64.11 -47.69
N LEU A 18 22.76 -63.65 -48.34
CA LEU A 18 23.65 -64.49 -49.14
C LEU A 18 24.46 -65.45 -48.26
N ILE A 19 25.02 -64.95 -47.15
CA ILE A 19 25.74 -65.77 -46.16
C ILE A 19 24.80 -66.80 -45.52
N GLU A 20 23.55 -66.43 -45.19
CA GLU A 20 22.56 -67.35 -44.62
C GLU A 20 22.21 -68.51 -45.56
N LYS A 21 22.02 -68.20 -46.85
CA LYS A 21 21.70 -69.17 -47.91
C LYS A 21 22.88 -70.09 -48.20
N LYS A 22 24.11 -69.55 -48.27
CA LYS A 22 25.31 -70.31 -48.64
C LYS A 22 26.03 -70.95 -47.46
N LYS A 23 25.69 -70.58 -46.23
CA LYS A 23 26.33 -70.94 -44.94
C LYS A 23 27.77 -70.42 -44.78
N GLU A 24 28.57 -70.49 -45.83
CA GLU A 24 29.89 -69.86 -45.93
C GLU A 24 30.08 -69.32 -47.34
N ILE A 25 30.69 -68.14 -47.48
CA ILE A 25 30.98 -67.54 -48.79
C ILE A 25 32.26 -66.73 -48.71
N SER A 26 33.12 -66.82 -49.74
CA SER A 26 34.31 -65.98 -49.80
C SER A 26 33.96 -64.54 -50.16
N ILE A 27 34.70 -63.56 -49.64
CA ILE A 27 34.50 -62.13 -49.96
C ILE A 27 34.53 -61.90 -51.48
N THR A 28 35.45 -62.54 -52.20
CA THR A 28 35.58 -62.44 -53.66
C THR A 28 34.35 -62.98 -54.39
N GLU A 29 33.75 -64.06 -53.89
CA GLU A 29 32.53 -64.65 -54.45
C GLU A 29 31.29 -63.82 -54.11
N ALA A 30 31.19 -63.32 -52.88
CA ALA A 30 30.13 -62.41 -52.45
C ALA A 30 30.14 -61.11 -53.28
N ALA A 31 31.31 -60.53 -53.53
CA ALA A 31 31.48 -59.35 -54.39
C ALA A 31 30.99 -59.60 -55.82
N LYS A 32 31.30 -60.77 -56.40
CA LYS A 32 30.81 -61.18 -57.72
C LYS A 32 29.29 -61.34 -57.75
N ILE A 33 28.69 -61.97 -56.75
CA ILE A 33 27.24 -62.22 -56.71
C ILE A 33 26.45 -60.93 -56.47
N LEU A 34 26.94 -60.06 -55.57
CA LEU A 34 26.30 -58.78 -55.27
C LEU A 34 26.58 -57.71 -56.33
N THR A 35 27.48 -58.00 -57.29
CA THR A 35 27.94 -57.04 -58.31
C THR A 35 28.51 -55.77 -57.68
N MET A 36 29.26 -55.92 -56.59
CA MET A 36 29.88 -54.82 -55.83
C MET A 36 31.40 -54.94 -55.85
N PRO A 37 32.15 -53.83 -55.75
CA PRO A 37 33.61 -53.89 -55.60
C PRO A 37 34.01 -54.69 -54.36
N LYS A 38 35.09 -55.49 -54.47
CA LYS A 38 35.59 -56.34 -53.36
C LYS A 38 35.81 -55.54 -52.07
N VAL A 39 36.38 -54.35 -52.19
CA VAL A 39 36.66 -53.44 -51.07
C VAL A 39 35.40 -53.08 -50.27
N VAL A 40 34.26 -52.85 -50.95
CA VAL A 40 32.99 -52.52 -50.29
C VAL A 40 32.46 -53.72 -49.49
N VAL A 41 32.59 -54.92 -50.04
CA VAL A 41 32.19 -56.15 -49.33
C VAL A 41 33.13 -56.44 -48.16
N GLU A 42 34.43 -56.10 -48.26
CA GLU A 42 35.39 -56.18 -47.15
C GLU A 42 35.05 -55.20 -46.02
N GLU A 43 34.66 -53.96 -46.35
CA GLU A 43 34.21 -52.97 -45.38
C GLU A 43 32.93 -53.42 -44.67
N TRP A 44 31.93 -53.90 -45.43
CA TRP A 44 30.70 -54.45 -44.84
C TRP A 44 30.98 -55.69 -43.99
N ALA A 45 31.87 -56.58 -44.44
CA ALA A 45 32.22 -57.76 -43.68
C ALA A 45 32.94 -57.42 -42.37
N SER A 46 33.90 -56.50 -42.42
CA SER A 46 34.60 -55.99 -41.24
C SER A 46 33.62 -55.37 -40.25
N PHE A 47 32.71 -54.51 -40.74
CA PHE A 47 31.65 -53.92 -39.92
C PHE A 47 30.74 -54.99 -39.28
N LEU A 48 30.30 -55.99 -40.06
CA LEU A 48 29.46 -57.08 -39.54
C LEU A 48 30.20 -58.02 -38.58
N GLU A 49 31.52 -58.13 -38.69
CA GLU A 49 32.37 -58.87 -37.75
C GLU A 49 32.55 -58.10 -36.44
N GLU A 50 32.76 -56.79 -36.51
CA GLU A 50 32.79 -55.90 -35.34
C GLU A 50 31.47 -55.94 -34.55
N GLU A 51 30.34 -55.91 -35.26
CA GLU A 51 28.99 -56.09 -34.68
C GLU A 51 28.71 -57.54 -34.24
N GLY A 52 29.59 -58.47 -34.59
CA GLY A 52 29.51 -59.89 -34.21
C GLY A 52 28.37 -60.66 -34.90
N VAL A 53 27.88 -60.18 -36.03
CA VAL A 53 26.86 -60.84 -36.86
C VAL A 53 27.49 -61.98 -37.67
N ILE A 54 28.71 -61.76 -38.17
CA ILE A 54 29.47 -62.73 -38.93
C ILE A 54 30.86 -62.94 -38.32
N THR A 55 31.59 -63.94 -38.81
CA THR A 55 32.99 -64.19 -38.48
C THR A 55 33.75 -64.37 -39.78
N ILE A 56 34.90 -63.70 -39.90
CA ILE A 56 35.77 -63.78 -41.07
C ILE A 56 36.84 -64.83 -40.77
N GLU A 57 36.68 -66.02 -41.35
CA GLU A 57 37.69 -67.07 -41.28
C GLU A 57 38.63 -66.99 -42.47
N TYR A 58 39.93 -66.88 -42.22
CA TYR A 58 40.95 -66.92 -43.28
C TYR A 58 41.35 -68.37 -43.56
N LYS A 59 40.98 -68.90 -44.73
CA LYS A 59 41.45 -70.21 -45.22
C LYS A 59 42.38 -69.98 -46.42
N PHE A 60 43.68 -70.23 -46.23
CA PHE A 60 44.75 -69.86 -47.18
C PHE A 60 44.76 -68.35 -47.47
N SER A 61 44.58 -67.95 -48.73
CA SER A 61 44.55 -66.54 -49.17
C SER A 61 43.13 -65.97 -49.30
N ASN A 62 42.10 -66.73 -48.91
CA ASN A 62 40.70 -66.33 -49.06
C ASN A 62 40.04 -66.10 -47.69
N ALA A 63 39.46 -64.90 -47.51
CA ALA A 63 38.60 -64.58 -46.38
C ALA A 63 37.19 -65.15 -46.63
N ILE A 64 36.74 -66.04 -45.74
CA ILE A 64 35.44 -66.71 -45.79
C ILE A 64 34.54 -66.12 -44.71
N LEU A 65 33.39 -65.62 -45.13
CA LEU A 65 32.35 -65.08 -44.27
C LEU A 65 31.46 -66.22 -43.81
N LYS A 66 31.33 -66.40 -42.49
CA LYS A 66 30.39 -67.33 -41.87
C LYS A 66 29.45 -66.58 -40.96
N LEU A 67 28.18 -67.00 -40.95
CA LEU A 67 27.23 -66.49 -39.97
C LEU A 67 27.73 -66.91 -38.58
N ARG A 68 27.96 -65.95 -37.68
CA ARG A 68 28.35 -66.28 -36.32
C ARG A 68 27.12 -66.86 -35.64
N LYS A 69 27.12 -68.18 -35.38
CA LYS A 69 26.14 -68.76 -34.47
C LYS A 69 26.45 -68.20 -33.09
N VAL A 70 25.76 -67.12 -32.72
CA VAL A 70 25.80 -66.58 -31.36
C VAL A 70 25.51 -67.76 -30.44
N SER A 71 26.51 -68.14 -29.64
CA SER A 71 26.32 -69.28 -28.75
C SER A 71 25.22 -68.92 -27.76
N GLU A 72 24.41 -69.89 -27.37
CA GLU A 72 23.35 -69.70 -26.37
C GLU A 72 23.92 -69.06 -25.07
N LYS A 73 25.21 -69.32 -24.78
CA LYS A 73 25.97 -68.68 -23.69
C LYS A 73 26.26 -67.20 -23.92
N ASP A 74 26.63 -66.77 -25.12
CA ASP A 74 26.88 -65.36 -25.43
C ASP A 74 25.58 -64.57 -25.45
N MET A 75 24.51 -65.18 -25.95
CA MET A 75 23.17 -64.60 -25.87
C MET A 75 22.75 -64.47 -24.41
N GLN A 76 22.86 -65.53 -23.59
CA GLN A 76 22.58 -65.46 -22.15
C GLN A 76 23.43 -64.43 -21.40
N ARG A 77 24.70 -64.25 -21.78
CA ARG A 77 25.57 -63.25 -21.17
C ARG A 77 25.15 -61.83 -21.56
N LYS A 78 24.89 -61.56 -22.84
CA LYS A 78 24.35 -60.27 -23.29
C LYS A 78 22.98 -60.00 -22.67
N THR A 79 22.10 -60.99 -22.55
CA THR A 79 20.81 -60.86 -21.87
C THR A 79 20.97 -60.59 -20.37
N LYS A 80 21.92 -61.23 -19.68
CA LYS A 80 22.22 -60.95 -18.26
C LYS A 80 22.80 -59.56 -18.04
N GLU A 81 23.78 -59.14 -18.85
CA GLU A 81 24.33 -57.79 -18.82
C GLU A 81 23.23 -56.75 -19.12
N PHE A 82 22.33 -57.08 -20.04
CA PHE A 82 21.18 -56.24 -20.40
C PHE A 82 20.17 -56.10 -19.25
N VAL A 83 19.77 -57.21 -18.63
CA VAL A 83 18.88 -57.20 -17.46
C VAL A 83 19.51 -56.40 -16.31
N GLY A 84 20.82 -56.54 -16.09
CA GLY A 84 21.55 -55.77 -15.09
C GLY A 84 21.58 -54.27 -15.37
N LYS A 85 21.94 -53.85 -16.59
CA LYS A 85 21.92 -52.43 -16.99
C LYS A 85 20.53 -51.83 -16.89
N LYS A 86 19.51 -52.60 -17.27
CA LYS A 86 18.11 -52.18 -17.18
C LYS A 86 17.64 -52.03 -15.72
N GLU A 87 17.90 -53.01 -14.86
CA GLU A 87 17.52 -52.91 -13.45
C GLU A 87 18.22 -51.73 -12.78
N GLY A 88 19.50 -51.51 -13.09
CA GLY A 88 20.23 -50.31 -12.67
C GLY A 88 19.52 -49.04 -13.13
N PHE A 89 19.16 -48.98 -14.41
CA PHE A 89 18.44 -47.86 -14.99
C PHE A 89 17.09 -47.61 -14.31
N VAL A 90 16.26 -48.64 -14.13
CA VAL A 90 14.94 -48.50 -13.47
C VAL A 90 15.08 -48.02 -12.03
N ARG A 91 16.04 -48.56 -11.26
CA ARG A 91 16.32 -48.08 -9.89
C ARG A 91 16.78 -46.62 -9.89
N GLU A 92 17.56 -46.21 -10.88
CA GLU A 92 17.99 -44.82 -11.04
C GLU A 92 16.80 -43.89 -11.30
N LEU A 93 15.86 -44.29 -12.18
CA LEU A 93 14.61 -43.54 -12.41
C LEU A 93 13.74 -43.47 -11.15
N GLU A 94 13.59 -44.58 -10.43
CA GLU A 94 12.78 -44.64 -9.20
C GLU A 94 13.38 -43.80 -8.07
N SER A 95 14.71 -43.82 -7.90
CA SER A 95 15.40 -42.97 -6.92
C SER A 95 15.28 -41.48 -7.27
N THR A 96 15.34 -41.14 -8.57
CA THR A 96 15.16 -39.77 -9.05
C THR A 96 13.72 -39.29 -8.82
N LEU A 97 12.72 -40.14 -9.07
CA LEU A 97 11.31 -39.85 -8.76
C LEU A 97 11.09 -39.63 -7.25
N GLY A 98 11.70 -40.47 -6.40
CA GLY A 98 11.62 -40.30 -4.95
C GLY A 98 12.27 -39.00 -4.46
N TYR A 99 13.37 -38.57 -5.09
CA TYR A 99 13.99 -37.28 -4.80
C TYR A 99 13.06 -36.12 -5.18
N ILE A 100 12.45 -36.18 -6.37
CA ILE A 100 11.46 -35.19 -6.84
C ILE A 100 10.28 -35.08 -5.86
N ASP A 101 9.72 -36.21 -5.42
CA ASP A 101 8.59 -36.22 -4.48
C ASP A 101 8.96 -35.57 -3.13
N LYS A 102 10.19 -35.80 -2.66
CA LYS A 102 10.69 -35.19 -1.42
C LYS A 102 10.85 -33.67 -1.56
N GLU A 103 11.42 -33.19 -2.67
CA GLU A 103 11.55 -31.75 -2.95
C GLU A 103 10.18 -31.08 -3.12
N MET A 104 9.18 -31.77 -3.71
CA MET A 104 7.79 -31.29 -3.74
C MET A 104 7.19 -31.10 -2.35
N GLY A 105 7.49 -32.02 -1.42
CA GLY A 105 7.10 -31.87 -0.02
C GLY A 105 7.70 -30.61 0.63
N GLY A 106 8.91 -30.22 0.23
CA GLY A 106 9.56 -28.97 0.65
C GLY A 106 8.83 -27.73 0.12
N LEU A 107 8.49 -27.70 -1.16
CA LEU A 107 7.72 -26.61 -1.79
C LEU A 107 6.35 -26.41 -1.10
N GLY A 108 5.70 -27.51 -0.70
CA GLY A 108 4.42 -27.44 0.01
C GLY A 108 4.52 -26.74 1.38
N LYS A 109 5.62 -26.92 2.12
CA LYS A 109 5.85 -26.20 3.40
C LYS A 109 6.12 -24.73 3.17
N MET A 110 6.95 -24.43 2.18
CA MET A 110 7.30 -23.08 1.77
C MET A 110 6.07 -22.26 1.35
N ARG A 111 5.12 -22.89 0.64
CA ARG A 111 3.82 -22.28 0.32
C ARG A 111 3.01 -21.94 1.57
N LYS A 112 3.01 -22.80 2.60
CA LYS A 112 2.30 -22.53 3.86
C LYS A 112 2.89 -21.36 4.63
N GLU A 113 4.21 -21.32 4.79
CA GLU A 113 4.92 -20.20 5.42
C GLU A 113 4.62 -18.89 4.69
N PHE A 114 4.57 -18.96 3.35
CA PHE A 114 4.20 -17.82 2.52
C PHE A 114 2.75 -17.35 2.77
N ASP A 115 1.80 -18.28 2.85
CA ASP A 115 0.39 -17.98 3.12
C ASP A 115 0.18 -17.39 4.53
N GLU A 116 0.98 -17.82 5.51
CA GLU A 116 0.98 -17.26 6.88
C GLU A 116 1.51 -15.82 6.90
N LEU A 117 2.65 -15.56 6.24
CA LEU A 117 3.20 -14.21 6.09
C LEU A 117 2.19 -13.28 5.40
N ALA A 118 1.52 -13.77 4.35
CA ALA A 118 0.50 -12.99 3.65
C ALA A 118 -0.67 -12.60 4.55
N LYS A 119 -1.08 -13.48 5.48
CA LYS A 119 -2.14 -13.18 6.46
C LYS A 119 -1.70 -12.14 7.48
N GLU A 120 -0.49 -12.25 8.03
CA GLU A 120 0.04 -11.29 9.01
C GLU A 120 0.10 -9.88 8.40
N VAL A 121 0.61 -9.79 7.18
CA VAL A 121 0.69 -8.54 6.44
C VAL A 121 -0.71 -7.96 6.15
N GLN A 122 -1.68 -8.81 5.80
CA GLN A 122 -3.06 -8.37 5.59
C GLN A 122 -3.67 -7.78 6.87
N GLN A 123 -3.40 -8.37 8.04
CA GLN A 123 -3.87 -7.85 9.33
C GLN A 123 -3.23 -6.49 9.66
N GLN A 124 -1.93 -6.31 9.40
CA GLN A 124 -1.26 -5.02 9.59
C GLN A 124 -1.83 -3.93 8.68
N VAL A 125 -2.13 -4.26 7.41
CA VAL A 125 -2.77 -3.32 6.48
C VAL A 125 -4.15 -2.89 6.96
N GLN A 126 -4.96 -3.82 7.50
CA GLN A 126 -6.27 -3.49 8.07
C GLN A 126 -6.13 -2.55 9.29
N HIS A 127 -5.15 -2.80 10.16
CA HIS A 127 -4.91 -1.93 11.31
C HIS A 127 -4.57 -0.49 10.88
N ILE A 128 -3.68 -0.35 9.90
CA ILE A 128 -3.31 0.96 9.32
C ILE A 128 -4.54 1.65 8.70
N GLU A 129 -5.42 0.90 8.02
CA GLU A 129 -6.65 1.44 7.44
C GLU A 129 -7.60 2.02 8.51
N ASP A 130 -7.71 1.35 9.66
CA ASP A 130 -8.52 1.82 10.79
C ASP A 130 -7.91 3.05 11.48
N GLU A 131 -6.59 3.13 11.58
CA GLU A 131 -5.88 4.34 12.05
C GLU A 131 -6.10 5.52 11.10
N PHE A 132 -6.06 5.29 9.77
CA PHE A 132 -6.38 6.31 8.78
C PHE A 132 -7.81 6.84 8.90
N LYS A 133 -8.79 5.97 9.11
CA LYS A 133 -10.19 6.38 9.38
C LYS A 133 -10.32 7.21 10.64
N THR A 134 -9.50 6.92 11.64
CA THR A 134 -9.48 7.68 12.91
C THR A 134 -8.89 9.07 12.70
N LEU A 135 -7.79 9.19 11.94
CA LEU A 135 -7.25 10.49 11.52
C LEU A 135 -8.25 11.34 10.75
N GLU A 136 -8.97 10.74 9.80
CA GLU A 136 -9.95 11.46 8.98
C GLU A 136 -11.06 12.06 9.86
N LYS A 137 -11.46 11.37 10.94
CA LYS A 137 -12.41 11.90 11.93
C LYS A 137 -11.83 13.08 12.70
N PHE A 138 -10.56 13.03 13.10
CA PHE A 138 -9.90 14.15 13.78
C PHE A 138 -9.75 15.37 12.87
N GLU A 139 -9.47 15.17 11.59
CA GLU A 139 -9.40 16.26 10.62
C GLU A 139 -10.77 16.93 10.43
N LYS A 140 -11.86 16.15 10.35
CA LYS A 140 -13.23 16.69 10.32
C LYS A 140 -13.55 17.48 11.59
N LEU A 141 -13.24 16.93 12.76
CA LEU A 141 -13.46 17.61 14.05
C LEU A 141 -12.69 18.93 14.12
N LYS A 142 -11.44 18.97 13.65
CA LYS A 142 -10.64 20.19 13.58
C LYS A 142 -11.30 21.24 12.67
N ASN A 143 -11.71 20.83 11.47
CA ASN A 143 -12.35 21.75 10.52
C ASN A 143 -13.68 22.32 11.04
N ASP A 144 -14.45 21.54 11.80
CA ASP A 144 -15.68 22.00 12.41
C ASP A 144 -15.42 22.96 13.59
N LEU A 145 -14.40 22.68 14.41
CA LEU A 145 -13.95 23.61 15.46
C LEU A 145 -13.43 24.93 14.88
N ASP A 146 -12.66 24.88 13.79
CA ASP A 146 -12.16 26.09 13.12
C ASP A 146 -13.32 26.97 12.62
N LYS A 147 -14.39 26.36 12.08
CA LYS A 147 -15.61 27.09 11.68
C LYS A 147 -16.35 27.70 12.88
N GLU A 148 -16.44 26.96 13.98
CA GLU A 148 -17.10 27.46 15.20
C GLU A 148 -16.33 28.65 15.78
N ILE A 149 -15.00 28.59 15.82
CA ILE A 149 -14.13 29.68 16.27
C ILE A 149 -14.37 30.93 15.41
N VAL A 150 -14.34 30.81 14.08
CA VAL A 150 -14.60 31.93 13.17
C VAL A 150 -15.98 32.54 13.39
N THR A 151 -16.99 31.71 13.64
CA THR A 151 -18.36 32.18 13.92
C THR A 151 -18.45 32.91 15.25
N GLN A 152 -17.78 32.40 16.30
CA GLN A 152 -17.75 33.04 17.62
C GLN A 152 -16.97 34.36 17.59
N GLU A 153 -15.83 34.42 16.90
CA GLU A 153 -15.04 35.65 16.73
C GLU A 153 -15.85 36.74 16.02
N GLN A 154 -16.58 36.39 14.96
CA GLN A 154 -17.42 37.34 14.25
C GLN A 154 -18.58 37.83 15.13
N GLY A 155 -19.24 36.94 15.88
CA GLY A 155 -20.30 37.32 16.83
C GLY A 155 -19.82 38.27 17.92
N LEU A 156 -18.65 38.01 18.51
CA LEU A 156 -18.03 38.91 19.51
C LEU A 156 -17.67 40.27 18.90
N LYS A 157 -17.14 40.28 17.67
CA LYS A 157 -16.82 41.52 16.96
C LYS A 157 -18.07 42.38 16.74
N ASP A 158 -19.18 41.75 16.35
CA ASP A 158 -20.46 42.44 16.12
C ASP A 158 -21.03 42.98 17.44
N ASP A 159 -20.94 42.23 18.54
CA ASP A 159 -21.35 42.68 19.87
C ASP A 159 -20.52 43.87 20.37
N VAL A 160 -19.19 43.84 20.19
CA VAL A 160 -18.30 44.96 20.54
C VAL A 160 -18.65 46.20 19.73
N GLN A 161 -18.90 46.05 18.43
CA GLN A 161 -19.33 47.17 17.59
C GLN A 161 -20.66 47.76 18.03
N ARG A 162 -21.64 46.91 18.40
CA ARG A 162 -22.93 47.36 18.91
C ARG A 162 -22.77 48.16 20.20
N ILE A 163 -22.01 47.65 21.17
CA ILE A 163 -21.80 48.33 22.46
C ILE A 163 -21.06 49.65 22.27
N ASN A 164 -20.04 49.70 21.39
CA ASN A 164 -19.33 50.95 21.11
C ASN A 164 -20.25 52.02 20.52
N ARG A 165 -21.16 51.64 19.61
CA ARG A 165 -22.16 52.58 19.07
C ARG A 165 -23.11 53.09 20.15
N GLU A 166 -23.55 52.23 21.06
CA GLU A 166 -24.39 52.62 22.20
C GLU A 166 -23.65 53.59 23.14
N LEU A 167 -22.38 53.30 23.45
CA LEU A 167 -21.53 54.16 24.28
C LEU A 167 -21.27 55.52 23.65
N ASP A 168 -20.96 55.56 22.36
CA ASP A 168 -20.75 56.82 21.63
C ASP A 168 -22.02 57.67 21.60
N GLY A 169 -23.19 57.04 21.45
CA GLY A 169 -24.49 57.71 21.57
C GLY A 169 -24.68 58.34 22.95
N LYS A 170 -24.45 57.56 24.02
CA LYS A 170 -24.60 58.04 25.41
C LYS A 170 -23.59 59.13 25.78
N LYS A 171 -22.35 59.05 25.29
CA LYS A 171 -21.35 60.10 25.48
C LYS A 171 -21.79 61.42 24.86
N LYS A 172 -22.32 61.38 23.63
CA LYS A 172 -22.86 62.59 22.98
C LYS A 172 -24.05 63.19 23.74
N GLU A 173 -24.96 62.36 24.23
CA GLU A 173 -26.07 62.81 25.08
C GLU A 173 -25.55 63.52 26.35
N TYR A 174 -24.52 62.95 26.99
CA TYR A 174 -23.90 63.52 28.18
C TYR A 174 -23.16 64.85 27.89
N GLU A 175 -22.40 64.92 26.79
CA GLU A 175 -21.73 66.14 26.35
C GLU A 175 -22.72 67.27 26.04
N GLN A 176 -23.86 66.95 25.42
CA GLN A 176 -24.94 67.92 25.19
C GLN A 176 -25.52 68.43 26.51
N LEU A 177 -25.77 67.54 27.47
CA LEU A 177 -26.27 67.91 28.78
C LEU A 177 -25.33 68.87 29.53
N ILE A 178 -24.01 68.61 29.48
CA ILE A 178 -23.01 69.51 30.09
C ILE A 178 -23.11 70.91 29.46
N LYS A 179 -23.17 71.00 28.13
CA LYS A 179 -23.29 72.31 27.45
C LYS A 179 -24.55 73.06 27.84
N THR A 180 -25.68 72.36 28.01
CA THR A 180 -26.92 72.96 28.50
C THR A 180 -26.74 73.48 29.92
N LEU A 181 -26.17 72.67 30.82
CA LEU A 181 -25.91 73.09 32.21
C LEU A 181 -24.97 74.29 32.29
N GLU A 182 -23.90 74.34 31.50
CA GLU A 182 -22.98 75.47 31.45
C GLU A 182 -23.68 76.75 30.97
N THR A 183 -24.59 76.64 29.99
CA THR A 183 -25.37 77.78 29.48
C THR A 183 -26.35 78.28 30.54
N ASP A 184 -27.05 77.36 31.20
CA ASP A 184 -28.02 77.69 32.25
C ASP A 184 -27.35 78.28 33.50
N GLU A 185 -26.14 77.83 33.86
CA GLU A 185 -25.35 78.37 34.97
C GLU A 185 -24.95 79.83 34.71
N VAL A 186 -24.52 80.16 33.48
CA VAL A 186 -24.24 81.55 33.09
C VAL A 186 -25.49 82.42 33.19
N HIS A 187 -26.63 81.95 32.68
CA HIS A 187 -27.90 82.68 32.78
C HIS A 187 -28.33 82.89 34.23
N LEU A 188 -28.20 81.87 35.08
CA LEU A 188 -28.52 81.99 36.50
C LEU A 188 -27.63 83.02 37.20
N ASP A 189 -26.34 83.08 36.87
CA ASP A 189 -25.44 84.06 37.44
C ASP A 189 -25.73 85.49 36.94
N GLU A 190 -26.12 85.65 35.66
CA GLU A 190 -26.63 86.93 35.14
C GLU A 190 -27.90 87.37 35.89
N GLU A 191 -28.85 86.47 36.09
CA GLU A 191 -30.08 86.73 36.85
C GLU A 191 -29.79 87.08 38.31
N LYS A 192 -28.83 86.42 38.97
CA LYS A 192 -28.39 86.75 40.34
C LYS A 192 -27.75 88.14 40.41
N VAL A 193 -26.90 88.50 39.44
CA VAL A 193 -26.28 89.83 39.40
C VAL A 193 -27.35 90.90 39.18
N GLN A 194 -28.31 90.67 38.28
CA GLN A 194 -29.46 91.56 38.06
C GLN A 194 -30.32 91.68 39.32
N ALA A 195 -30.63 90.56 39.99
CA ALA A 195 -31.36 90.57 41.25
C ALA A 195 -30.61 91.38 42.32
N ALA A 196 -29.28 91.21 42.43
CA ALA A 196 -28.46 91.96 43.37
C ALA A 196 -28.36 93.45 43.04
N SER A 197 -28.31 93.85 41.77
CA SER A 197 -28.38 95.26 41.38
C SER A 197 -29.74 95.85 41.67
N LEU A 198 -30.82 95.12 41.40
CA LEU A 198 -32.18 95.54 41.76
C LEU A 198 -32.36 95.67 43.27
N ILE A 199 -31.74 94.81 44.09
CA ILE A 199 -31.73 94.95 45.56
C ILE A 199 -30.97 96.21 46.02
N LYS A 200 -29.85 96.55 45.37
CA LYS A 200 -29.10 97.78 45.68
C LYS A 200 -29.84 99.03 45.24
N GLU A 201 -30.48 99.00 44.08
CA GLU A 201 -31.39 100.04 43.62
C GLU A 201 -32.62 100.14 44.53
N GLU A 202 -33.16 99.01 44.99
CA GLU A 202 -34.23 98.93 45.99
C GLU A 202 -33.79 99.60 47.30
N ASP A 203 -32.58 99.38 47.80
CA ASP A 203 -32.08 100.03 49.04
C ASP A 203 -31.88 101.55 48.89
N LEU A 204 -31.43 101.99 47.71
CA LEU A 204 -31.33 103.41 47.34
C LEU A 204 -32.71 104.06 47.19
N LEU A 205 -33.65 103.37 46.55
CA LEU A 205 -35.03 103.80 46.33
C LEU A 205 -35.89 103.67 47.59
N THR A 206 -35.57 102.79 48.55
CA THR A 206 -36.24 102.64 49.87
C THR A 206 -36.20 103.95 50.65
N LYS A 207 -35.15 104.75 50.42
CA LYS A 207 -35.03 106.12 50.94
C LYS A 207 -35.94 107.14 50.23
N GLU A 208 -36.40 106.85 49.01
CA GLU A 208 -37.42 107.60 48.26
C GLU A 208 -38.85 107.02 48.41
N LEU A 209 -38.97 105.76 48.89
CA LEU A 209 -40.16 104.89 48.88
C LEU A 209 -41.09 105.02 50.10
N ASP A 210 -40.98 106.07 50.91
CA ASP A 210 -42.14 106.54 51.70
C ASP A 210 -43.25 107.12 50.79
N ARG A 211 -42.93 107.44 49.52
CA ARG A 211 -43.84 108.10 48.56
C ARG A 211 -44.47 107.17 47.52
N VAL A 212 -43.94 105.97 47.37
CA VAL A 212 -44.17 105.07 46.22
C VAL A 212 -45.00 103.85 46.64
N THR A 213 -45.53 103.85 47.87
CA THR A 213 -46.25 102.76 48.56
C THR A 213 -47.45 102.18 47.82
N ALA A 214 -48.07 102.92 46.91
CA ALA A 214 -49.16 102.44 46.05
C ALA A 214 -48.68 101.76 44.73
N TRP A 215 -47.47 102.08 44.27
CA TRP A 215 -46.82 101.42 43.14
C TRP A 215 -46.19 100.07 43.56
N ILE A 216 -45.87 99.94 44.86
CA ILE A 216 -45.35 98.73 45.53
C ILE A 216 -46.23 97.49 45.26
N ASP A 217 -47.56 97.60 45.21
CA ASP A 217 -48.41 96.41 45.05
C ASP A 217 -48.32 95.78 43.64
N SER A 218 -48.02 96.57 42.60
CA SER A 218 -47.78 96.02 41.25
C SER A 218 -46.38 95.42 41.10
N ILE A 219 -45.40 95.95 41.84
CA ILE A 219 -44.02 95.44 41.88
C ILE A 219 -43.92 94.18 42.73
N ARG A 220 -44.66 94.08 43.86
CA ARG A 220 -44.75 92.84 44.65
C ARG A 220 -45.24 91.66 43.82
N LYS A 221 -46.17 91.89 42.88
CA LYS A 221 -46.60 90.86 41.93
C LYS A 221 -45.45 90.45 41.01
N LYS A 222 -44.71 91.42 40.43
CA LYS A 222 -43.55 91.14 39.58
C LYS A 222 -42.37 90.47 40.30
N ILE A 223 -42.09 90.84 41.55
CA ILE A 223 -41.07 90.19 42.40
C ILE A 223 -41.49 88.77 42.77
N GLY A 224 -42.80 88.54 43.02
CA GLY A 224 -43.35 87.20 43.19
C GLY A 224 -43.18 86.35 41.94
N ASP A 225 -43.47 86.93 40.76
CA ASP A 225 -43.30 86.26 39.46
C ASP A 225 -41.81 85.98 39.15
N GLU A 226 -40.87 86.84 39.56
CA GLU A 226 -39.42 86.63 39.36
C GLU A 226 -38.83 85.63 40.34
N LYS A 227 -39.24 85.65 41.62
CA LYS A 227 -38.88 84.59 42.59
C LYS A 227 -39.44 83.23 42.19
N GLY A 228 -40.63 83.20 41.59
CA GLY A 228 -41.20 82.00 40.99
C GLY A 228 -40.32 81.47 39.85
N ARG A 229 -39.87 82.34 38.96
CA ARG A 229 -38.96 81.96 37.86
C ARG A 229 -37.61 81.43 38.34
N ILE A 230 -37.00 82.05 39.36
CA ILE A 230 -35.75 81.54 39.97
C ILE A 230 -35.99 80.15 40.59
N HIS A 231 -37.10 79.96 41.30
CA HIS A 231 -37.42 78.66 41.90
C HIS A 231 -37.67 77.57 40.84
N ASP A 232 -38.36 77.91 39.75
CA ASP A 232 -38.59 77.01 38.62
C ASP A 232 -37.27 76.67 37.90
N ALA A 233 -36.36 77.64 37.75
CA ALA A 233 -35.03 77.43 37.17
C ALA A 233 -34.13 76.57 38.06
N GLU A 234 -34.11 76.81 39.38
CA GLU A 234 -33.41 75.95 40.35
C GLU A 234 -33.96 74.51 40.33
N GLY A 235 -35.29 74.36 40.28
CA GLY A 235 -35.95 73.07 40.15
C GLY A 235 -35.63 72.36 38.83
N HIS A 236 -35.51 73.11 37.73
CA HIS A 236 -35.08 72.58 36.44
C HIS A 236 -33.63 72.11 36.48
N MET A 237 -32.71 72.92 37.04
CA MET A 237 -31.30 72.56 37.20
C MET A 237 -31.12 71.31 38.06
N ASP A 238 -31.87 71.18 39.16
CA ASP A 238 -31.83 69.98 39.99
C ASP A 238 -32.38 68.76 39.25
N GLY A 239 -33.42 68.93 38.44
CA GLY A 239 -33.92 67.88 37.53
C GLY A 239 -32.87 67.43 36.51
N LEU A 240 -32.15 68.38 35.90
CA LEU A 240 -31.07 68.10 34.94
C LEU A 240 -29.88 67.41 35.62
N LYS A 241 -29.51 67.80 36.85
CA LYS A 241 -28.47 67.12 37.64
C LYS A 241 -28.84 65.67 37.95
N GLN A 242 -30.08 65.44 38.39
CA GLN A 242 -30.58 64.08 38.64
C GLN A 242 -30.60 63.23 37.36
N TYR A 243 -30.97 63.83 36.23
CA TYR A 243 -30.93 63.18 34.92
C TYR A 243 -29.49 62.85 34.49
N GLY A 244 -28.54 63.75 34.73
CA GLY A 244 -27.11 63.53 34.48
C GLY A 244 -26.54 62.38 35.30
N GLU A 245 -26.85 62.31 36.60
CA GLU A 245 -26.45 61.18 37.46
C GLU A 245 -27.06 59.84 36.99
N LYS A 246 -28.29 59.85 36.47
CA LYS A 246 -28.90 58.66 35.87
C LYS A 246 -28.16 58.21 34.61
N ILE A 247 -27.79 59.12 33.71
CA ILE A 247 -26.99 58.82 32.51
C ILE A 247 -25.64 58.25 32.90
N LYS A 248 -24.97 58.85 33.90
CA LYS A 248 -23.68 58.39 34.41
C LYS A 248 -23.75 56.96 34.96
N LEU A 249 -24.78 56.66 35.74
CA LEU A 249 -25.04 55.30 36.23
C LEU A 249 -25.30 54.31 35.09
N ASP A 250 -26.02 54.71 34.05
CA ASP A 250 -26.29 53.85 32.89
C ASP A 250 -25.01 53.60 32.05
N ILE A 251 -24.15 54.61 31.89
CA ILE A 251 -22.81 54.45 31.29
C ILE A 251 -22.00 53.45 32.10
N GLN A 252 -21.96 53.62 33.42
CA GLN A 252 -21.17 52.73 34.29
C GLN A 252 -21.66 51.28 34.26
N LYS A 253 -22.99 51.05 34.27
CA LYS A 253 -23.55 49.70 34.08
C LYS A 253 -23.19 49.08 32.73
N LYS A 254 -23.11 49.87 31.67
CA LYS A 254 -22.71 49.40 30.34
C LYS A 254 -21.21 49.11 30.26
N GLU A 255 -20.38 49.90 30.93
CA GLU A 255 -18.94 49.61 31.10
C GLU A 255 -18.72 48.32 31.91
N ASP A 256 -19.47 48.13 33.00
CA ASP A 256 -19.44 46.91 33.80
C ASP A 256 -19.87 45.70 32.96
N SER A 257 -20.96 45.80 32.20
CA SER A 257 -21.40 44.73 31.28
C SER A 257 -20.39 44.42 30.18
N LEU A 258 -19.70 45.44 29.65
CA LEU A 258 -18.61 45.26 28.69
C LEU A 258 -17.43 44.54 29.35
N SER A 259 -17.11 44.87 30.60
CA SER A 259 -16.04 44.21 31.36
C SER A 259 -16.36 42.73 31.64
N GLU A 260 -17.62 42.41 31.95
CA GLU A 260 -18.10 41.02 32.06
C GLU A 260 -18.01 40.26 30.74
N LEU A 261 -18.39 40.89 29.61
CA LEU A 261 -18.25 40.29 28.28
C LEU A 261 -16.79 40.06 27.90
N ILE A 262 -15.89 41.00 28.23
CA ILE A 262 -14.44 40.83 28.04
C ILE A 262 -13.93 39.66 28.87
N ASN A 263 -14.35 39.54 30.13
CA ASN A 263 -13.94 38.45 31.01
C ASN A 263 -14.50 37.10 30.54
N ARG A 264 -15.75 37.07 30.06
CA ARG A 264 -16.38 35.88 29.49
C ARG A 264 -15.71 35.47 28.18
N SER A 265 -15.37 36.43 27.32
CA SER A 265 -14.57 36.23 26.11
C SER A 265 -13.21 35.63 26.45
N LYS A 266 -12.46 36.22 27.40
CA LYS A 266 -11.18 35.69 27.86
C LYS A 266 -11.29 34.29 28.45
N SER A 267 -12.38 33.99 29.17
CA SER A 267 -12.63 32.65 29.71
C SER A 267 -12.94 31.63 28.60
N GLN A 268 -13.72 32.01 27.59
CA GLN A 268 -13.98 31.16 26.43
C GLN A 268 -12.72 30.96 25.58
N GLU A 269 -11.94 32.02 25.36
CA GLU A 269 -10.65 31.96 24.69
C GLU A 269 -9.68 31.04 25.44
N ALA A 270 -9.62 31.13 26.78
CA ALA A 270 -8.83 30.21 27.60
C ALA A 270 -9.31 28.76 27.47
N LYS A 271 -10.62 28.50 27.43
CA LYS A 271 -11.18 27.16 27.18
C LYS A 271 -10.88 26.66 25.77
N ILE A 272 -10.95 27.53 24.76
CA ILE A 272 -10.58 27.20 23.38
C ILE A 272 -9.10 26.87 23.32
N ILE A 273 -8.23 27.66 23.95
CA ILE A 273 -6.79 27.40 24.03
C ILE A 273 -6.51 26.08 24.77
N GLU A 274 -7.26 25.77 25.83
CA GLU A 274 -7.13 24.53 26.57
C GLU A 274 -7.61 23.32 25.74
N LEU A 275 -8.73 23.43 25.04
CA LEU A 275 -9.22 22.43 24.08
C LEU A 275 -8.25 22.25 22.92
N GLN A 276 -7.72 23.34 22.36
CA GLN A 276 -6.69 23.33 21.33
C GLN A 276 -5.41 22.68 21.84
N LYS A 277 -4.98 22.96 23.09
CA LYS A 277 -3.84 22.28 23.72
C LYS A 277 -4.11 20.81 23.95
N GLY A 278 -5.31 20.43 24.37
CA GLY A 278 -5.70 19.03 24.56
C GLY A 278 -5.74 18.27 23.23
N ILE A 279 -6.28 18.89 22.18
CA ILE A 279 -6.26 18.36 20.82
C ILE A 279 -4.83 18.33 20.27
N LEU A 280 -4.03 19.38 20.44
CA LEU A 280 -2.62 19.41 20.03
C LEU A 280 -1.79 18.39 20.80
N GLN A 281 -2.05 18.15 22.08
CA GLN A 281 -1.38 17.09 22.83
C GLN A 281 -1.80 15.72 22.32
N LYS A 282 -3.09 15.46 22.11
CA LYS A 282 -3.56 14.19 21.51
C LYS A 282 -2.99 14.01 20.12
N PHE A 283 -3.06 15.04 19.28
CA PHE A 283 -2.53 15.09 17.93
C PHE A 283 -1.01 14.97 17.91
N THR A 284 -0.25 15.54 18.84
CA THR A 284 1.22 15.36 18.90
C THR A 284 1.60 14.00 19.47
N THR A 285 0.78 13.42 20.36
CA THR A 285 1.00 12.05 20.89
C THR A 285 0.68 11.02 19.81
N GLU A 286 -0.43 11.17 19.10
CA GLU A 286 -0.79 10.36 17.93
C GLU A 286 0.14 10.64 16.76
N ARG A 287 0.53 11.90 16.49
CA ARG A 287 1.50 12.23 15.44
C ARG A 287 2.90 11.71 15.75
N LYS A 288 3.34 11.65 17.01
CA LYS A 288 4.61 11.01 17.35
C LYS A 288 4.54 9.50 17.15
N LYS A 289 3.43 8.86 17.54
CA LYS A 289 3.15 7.48 17.14
C LYS A 289 3.21 7.35 15.62
N MET A 290 2.57 8.27 14.89
CA MET A 290 2.54 8.27 13.44
C MET A 290 3.82 8.72 12.72
N ASP A 291 4.73 9.45 13.34
CA ASP A 291 6.05 9.83 12.79
C ASP A 291 7.02 8.65 12.95
N ASP A 292 6.94 7.95 14.08
CA ASP A 292 7.57 6.64 14.25
C ASP A 292 6.91 5.61 13.30
N ASP A 293 5.58 5.67 13.13
CA ASP A 293 4.83 4.81 12.22
C ASP A 293 4.99 5.24 10.74
N THR A 294 5.39 6.46 10.39
CA THR A 294 5.61 6.87 8.98
C THR A 294 7.02 6.52 8.53
N LYS A 295 8.02 6.58 9.41
CA LYS A 295 9.31 5.92 9.17
C LYS A 295 9.14 4.40 9.11
N PHE A 296 8.31 3.85 9.99
CA PHE A 296 7.90 2.45 9.89
C PHE A 296 7.12 2.17 8.61
N LEU A 297 6.19 3.01 8.15
CA LEU A 297 5.40 2.82 6.93
C LEU A 297 6.24 2.98 5.67
N GLY A 298 7.24 3.86 5.69
CA GLY A 298 8.24 3.95 4.62
C GLY A 298 9.02 2.63 4.53
N ALA A 299 9.55 2.17 5.66
CA ALA A 299 10.24 0.89 5.75
C ALA A 299 9.32 -0.31 5.48
N LEU A 300 8.05 -0.25 5.87
CA LEU A 300 7.03 -1.28 5.71
C LEU A 300 6.57 -1.32 4.27
N LYS A 301 6.39 -0.17 3.61
CA LYS A 301 6.08 -0.08 2.18
C LYS A 301 7.22 -0.65 1.36
N GLU A 302 8.45 -0.32 1.68
CA GLU A 302 9.62 -0.86 0.99
C GLU A 302 9.77 -2.36 1.25
N ARG A 303 9.62 -2.81 2.51
CA ARG A 303 9.58 -4.24 2.88
C ARG A 303 8.43 -4.97 2.21
N PHE A 304 7.25 -4.36 2.11
CA PHE A 304 6.06 -4.92 1.49
C PHE A 304 6.23 -5.01 -0.02
N GLN A 305 6.73 -3.97 -0.68
CA GLN A 305 7.04 -4.01 -2.11
C GLN A 305 8.11 -5.08 -2.40
N ASN A 306 9.16 -5.15 -1.58
CA ASN A 306 10.18 -6.18 -1.70
C ASN A 306 9.60 -7.58 -1.46
N ALA A 307 8.79 -7.78 -0.43
CA ALA A 307 8.11 -9.03 -0.14
C ALA A 307 7.11 -9.42 -1.23
N PHE A 308 6.40 -8.47 -1.83
CA PHE A 308 5.44 -8.70 -2.90
C PHE A 308 6.15 -9.04 -4.23
N GLN A 309 7.26 -8.37 -4.53
CA GLN A 309 8.10 -8.72 -5.68
C GLN A 309 8.75 -10.09 -5.48
N LYS A 310 9.25 -10.38 -4.27
CA LYS A 310 9.73 -11.72 -3.89
C LYS A 310 8.62 -12.76 -4.02
N LYS A 311 7.41 -12.50 -3.52
CA LYS A 311 6.22 -13.35 -3.66
C LYS A 311 5.94 -13.68 -5.11
N LYS A 312 5.85 -12.66 -5.95
CA LYS A 312 5.52 -12.82 -7.37
C LYS A 312 6.56 -13.71 -8.04
N LYS A 313 7.84 -13.43 -7.80
CA LYS A 313 8.94 -14.23 -8.34
C LYS A 313 8.94 -15.66 -7.81
N ILE A 314 8.68 -15.87 -6.51
CA ILE A 314 8.55 -17.21 -5.90
C ILE A 314 7.38 -17.96 -6.54
N MET A 315 6.21 -17.34 -6.65
CA MET A 315 5.02 -17.95 -7.26
C MET A 315 5.23 -18.31 -8.74
N GLU A 316 5.86 -17.42 -9.51
CA GLU A 316 6.22 -17.70 -10.91
C GLU A 316 7.17 -18.90 -10.99
N LEU A 317 8.20 -18.94 -10.16
CA LEU A 317 9.20 -20.00 -10.15
C LEU A 317 8.63 -21.34 -9.62
N THR A 318 7.79 -21.31 -8.58
CA THR A 318 7.08 -22.50 -8.09
C THR A 318 6.09 -23.02 -9.12
N GLY A 319 5.40 -22.13 -9.85
CA GLY A 319 4.50 -22.51 -10.94
C GLY A 319 5.22 -23.18 -12.10
N THR A 320 6.35 -22.64 -12.55
CA THR A 320 7.18 -23.28 -13.58
C THR A 320 7.72 -24.62 -13.09
N MET A 321 8.15 -24.69 -11.82
CA MET A 321 8.61 -25.94 -11.21
C MET A 321 7.53 -27.02 -11.15
N GLU A 322 6.33 -26.70 -10.69
CA GLU A 322 5.21 -27.65 -10.64
C GLU A 322 4.87 -28.18 -12.05
N GLN A 323 4.91 -27.30 -13.06
CA GLN A 323 4.69 -27.67 -14.45
C GLN A 323 5.81 -28.60 -14.97
N ASP A 324 7.07 -28.25 -14.75
CA ASP A 324 8.21 -29.05 -15.18
C ASP A 324 8.24 -30.42 -14.50
N LEU A 325 7.92 -30.48 -13.21
CA LEU A 325 7.81 -31.73 -12.47
C LEU A 325 6.70 -32.62 -12.99
N SER A 326 5.53 -32.05 -13.31
CA SER A 326 4.43 -32.79 -13.93
C SER A 326 4.84 -33.40 -15.29
N VAL A 327 5.60 -32.64 -16.09
CA VAL A 327 6.15 -33.13 -17.35
C VAL A 327 7.18 -34.23 -17.12
N PHE A 328 8.14 -34.04 -16.21
CA PHE A 328 9.14 -35.06 -15.88
C PHE A 328 8.51 -36.35 -15.41
N ARG A 329 7.53 -36.28 -14.51
CA ARG A 329 6.85 -37.46 -13.99
C ARG A 329 6.24 -38.28 -15.12
N LYS A 330 5.52 -37.62 -16.05
CA LYS A 330 4.93 -38.29 -17.23
C LYS A 330 5.99 -38.91 -18.13
N GLU A 331 7.09 -38.21 -18.38
CA GLU A 331 8.20 -38.71 -19.21
C GLU A 331 8.89 -39.91 -18.57
N PHE A 332 9.20 -39.85 -17.26
CA PHE A 332 9.78 -40.94 -16.49
C PHE A 332 8.86 -42.17 -16.43
N GLU A 333 7.57 -41.98 -16.14
CA GLU A 333 6.59 -43.07 -16.16
C GLU A 333 6.52 -43.74 -17.54
N THR A 334 6.62 -42.95 -18.60
CA THR A 334 6.65 -43.46 -19.99
C THR A 334 7.92 -44.25 -20.26
N LEU A 335 9.09 -43.77 -19.82
CA LEU A 335 10.36 -44.50 -19.93
C LEU A 335 10.34 -45.81 -19.15
N ILE A 336 9.82 -45.80 -17.92
CA ILE A 336 9.65 -47.01 -17.09
C ILE A 336 8.73 -48.01 -17.80
N LYS A 337 7.58 -47.56 -18.34
CA LYS A 337 6.67 -48.43 -19.11
C LYS A 337 7.36 -49.02 -20.34
N LYS A 338 8.09 -48.22 -21.11
CA LYS A 338 8.86 -48.71 -22.27
C LYS A 338 9.93 -49.72 -21.88
N ALA A 339 10.71 -49.43 -20.84
CA ALA A 339 11.71 -50.36 -20.31
C ALA A 339 11.09 -51.69 -19.82
N LYS A 340 9.89 -51.63 -19.21
CA LYS A 340 9.12 -52.81 -18.80
C LYS A 340 8.56 -53.59 -20.00
N ILE A 341 8.07 -52.93 -21.05
CA ILE A 341 7.58 -53.59 -22.27
C ILE A 341 8.71 -54.32 -23.00
N ILE A 342 9.89 -53.71 -23.10
CA ILE A 342 11.10 -54.35 -23.67
C ILE A 342 11.47 -55.64 -22.91
N GLN A 343 11.08 -55.77 -21.63
CA GLN A 343 11.23 -57.03 -20.86
C GLN A 343 10.44 -58.20 -21.42
N LEU A 344 9.28 -57.89 -22.02
CA LEU A 344 8.31 -58.88 -22.45
C LEU A 344 8.57 -59.31 -23.91
N THR A 345 9.34 -58.52 -24.67
CA THR A 345 9.62 -58.72 -26.10
C THR A 345 11.06 -59.17 -26.38
N THR A 346 11.68 -59.94 -25.48
CA THR A 346 13.13 -60.29 -25.45
C THR A 346 13.75 -60.97 -26.67
N ASN A 347 13.00 -61.22 -27.75
CA ASN A 347 13.46 -61.96 -28.93
C ASN A 347 13.72 -61.10 -30.18
N ASP A 348 13.49 -59.78 -30.13
CA ASP A 348 13.65 -58.93 -31.30
C ASP A 348 15.08 -58.40 -31.48
N VAL A 349 15.56 -58.41 -32.73
CA VAL A 349 16.89 -57.91 -33.13
C VAL A 349 17.02 -56.39 -32.89
N ASP A 350 15.92 -55.68 -32.67
CA ASP A 350 15.87 -54.21 -32.57
C ASP A 350 15.98 -53.67 -31.11
N VAL A 351 16.27 -54.53 -30.14
CA VAL A 351 16.38 -54.17 -28.71
C VAL A 351 17.50 -53.13 -28.47
N GLU A 352 18.63 -53.24 -29.16
CA GLU A 352 19.77 -52.34 -28.98
C GLU A 352 19.46 -50.89 -29.40
N LYS A 353 18.71 -50.73 -30.49
CA LYS A 353 18.18 -49.44 -30.93
C LYS A 353 17.23 -48.83 -29.90
N HIS A 354 16.33 -49.64 -29.33
CA HIS A 354 15.39 -49.18 -28.32
C HIS A 354 16.08 -48.74 -27.02
N ILE A 355 17.19 -49.39 -26.65
CA ILE A 355 18.03 -48.97 -25.52
C ILE A 355 18.69 -47.63 -25.81
N LYS A 356 19.27 -47.46 -27.00
CA LYS A 356 19.94 -46.22 -27.39
C LYS A 356 18.96 -45.05 -27.35
N GLU A 357 17.74 -45.23 -27.86
CA GLU A 357 16.67 -44.24 -27.74
C GLU A 357 16.28 -43.94 -26.28
N LEU A 358 16.24 -44.96 -25.42
CA LEU A 358 15.99 -44.81 -23.97
C LEU A 358 17.12 -44.02 -23.29
N GLN A 359 18.38 -44.27 -23.63
CA GLN A 359 19.54 -43.58 -23.11
C GLN A 359 19.60 -42.11 -23.56
N GLU A 360 19.32 -41.83 -24.82
CA GLU A 360 19.26 -40.46 -25.35
C GLU A 360 18.14 -39.67 -24.65
N LYS A 361 16.95 -40.26 -24.51
CA LYS A 361 15.84 -39.64 -23.76
C LYS A 361 16.20 -39.40 -22.32
N TYR A 362 16.82 -40.37 -21.65
CA TYR A 362 17.28 -40.22 -20.28
C TYR A 362 18.27 -39.07 -20.13
N SER A 363 19.29 -38.99 -21.00
CA SER A 363 20.29 -37.92 -20.97
C SER A 363 19.65 -36.53 -21.11
N SER A 364 18.67 -36.38 -22.02
CA SER A 364 17.92 -35.14 -22.16
C SER A 364 17.11 -34.77 -20.90
N LEU A 365 16.53 -35.79 -20.26
CA LEU A 365 15.74 -35.65 -19.03
C LEU A 365 16.64 -35.24 -17.85
N GLU A 366 17.82 -35.83 -17.75
CA GLU A 366 18.80 -35.51 -16.72
C GLU A 366 19.37 -34.09 -16.88
N GLN A 367 19.59 -33.65 -18.13
CA GLN A 367 19.98 -32.26 -18.38
C GLN A 367 18.91 -31.27 -17.91
N ARG A 368 17.64 -31.54 -18.21
CA ARG A 368 16.52 -30.73 -17.72
C ARG A 368 16.39 -30.81 -16.20
N ARG A 369 16.62 -31.98 -15.59
CA ARG A 369 16.67 -32.15 -14.12
C ARG A 369 17.71 -31.23 -13.47
N ARG A 370 18.91 -31.15 -14.04
CA ARG A 370 19.97 -30.26 -13.54
C ARG A 370 19.58 -28.78 -13.64
N THR A 371 18.84 -28.39 -14.68
CA THR A 371 18.29 -27.03 -14.78
C THR A 371 17.27 -26.79 -13.67
N PHE A 372 16.36 -27.74 -13.45
CA PHE A 372 15.38 -27.68 -12.37
C PHE A 372 16.04 -27.58 -10.99
N GLU A 373 17.06 -28.40 -10.69
CA GLU A 373 17.83 -28.31 -9.43
C GLU A 373 18.45 -26.93 -9.21
N LYS A 374 18.99 -26.31 -10.26
CA LYS A 374 19.52 -24.94 -10.17
C LYS A 374 18.43 -23.92 -9.84
N GLU A 375 17.25 -24.09 -10.42
CA GLU A 375 16.11 -23.24 -10.09
C GLU A 375 15.65 -23.45 -8.63
N VAL A 376 15.65 -24.68 -8.13
CA VAL A 376 15.32 -24.99 -6.72
C VAL A 376 16.31 -24.32 -5.78
N ILE A 377 17.61 -24.42 -6.07
CA ILE A 377 18.65 -23.75 -5.30
C ILE A 377 18.44 -22.22 -5.31
N LYS A 378 18.07 -21.65 -6.47
CA LYS A 378 17.78 -20.21 -6.62
C LYS A 378 16.53 -19.79 -5.83
N LEU A 379 15.49 -20.62 -5.80
CA LEU A 379 14.30 -20.38 -4.98
C LEU A 379 14.66 -20.39 -3.48
N THR A 380 15.44 -21.39 -3.08
CA THR A 380 15.86 -21.57 -1.69
C THR A 380 16.73 -20.42 -1.20
N SER A 381 17.60 -19.87 -2.07
CA SER A 381 18.45 -18.73 -1.71
C SER A 381 17.66 -17.43 -1.55
N TRP A 382 16.60 -17.21 -2.35
CA TRP A 382 15.71 -16.05 -2.21
C TRP A 382 14.95 -16.04 -0.89
N ILE A 383 14.67 -17.22 -0.36
CA ILE A 383 13.89 -17.36 0.88
C ILE A 383 14.78 -17.28 2.11
N LYS A 384 16.04 -17.70 2.02
CA LYS A 384 17.04 -17.57 3.11
C LYS A 384 17.70 -16.19 3.21
N GLN A 385 17.41 -15.27 2.29
CA GLN A 385 18.00 -13.91 2.26
C GLN A 385 17.17 -12.86 3.02
N ASP A 386 16.10 -13.27 3.69
CA ASP A 386 15.48 -12.52 4.79
C ASP A 386 15.97 -13.08 6.13
#